data_AF-A0A2B0WEL3-F1
#
_entry.id   AF-A0A2B0WEL3-F1
#
_cell.length_a   1.000
_cell.length_b   1.000
_cell.length_c   1.000
_cell.angle_alpha   90.00
_cell.angle_beta   90.00
_cell.angle_gamma   90.00
#
_symmetry.space_group_name_H-M   'P 1'
#
loop_
_entity.id
_entity.type
_entity.pdbx_description
1 polymer ?
#
loop_
_entity_poly.entity_id
_entity_poly.type
_entity_poly.pdbx_seq_one_letter_code
_entity_poly.pdbx_strand_id
1 'polypeptide(L)'
;MTENPLRESAANLYVDNPKEFINQYGDTFVYGINTGGEYIGILEISSSNKEEFQNIQGSLSAQVNWDVITGEGLRSFGTVLQELKTKFNIKATVMRQGTNGEAIPIEPEQMIHDAVNFPNAVTGNNGYPYSVILVPYNHIPHPSAPPLNVDNQSEILEKLGNWREQFINFQNNLSYVINNQRQFPDAAQNLEKITERYNKISDEISKIVTNANSCFLDYTSCSLPHINLELLDQKILPMRIEKILPLGTTWFEQEAGWNGTWTRRGWSNIFDARWIKLGETDVTAVLTINRIDNKFVINRRNSSDGNDCDYTGTLTSDGKTVTGDYKCIRGGTTWKATITQ
;
A
#
# COMPACT_ATOMS: atom_id res chain seq x y z
N MET A 1 17.56 52.54 -11.15
CA MET A 1 18.48 51.64 -10.43
C MET A 1 17.62 50.80 -9.53
N THR A 2 17.33 49.56 -9.92
CA THR A 2 16.64 48.59 -9.06
C THR A 2 17.62 48.23 -7.94
N GLU A 3 17.32 48.64 -6.71
CA GLU A 3 18.11 48.27 -5.54
C GLU A 3 18.20 46.74 -5.46
N ASN A 4 19.41 46.23 -5.33
CA ASN A 4 19.64 44.82 -5.05
C ASN A 4 19.14 44.55 -3.62
N PRO A 5 18.12 43.71 -3.42
CA PRO A 5 17.57 43.42 -2.11
C PRO A 5 18.51 42.53 -1.26
N LEU A 6 19.56 41.97 -1.86
CA LEU A 6 20.60 41.24 -1.12
C LEU A 6 21.52 42.22 -0.38
N ARG A 7 21.94 41.84 0.83
CA ARG A 7 23.06 42.52 1.52
C ARG A 7 24.31 42.44 0.64
N GLU A 8 25.11 43.49 0.64
CA GLU A 8 26.30 43.61 -0.22
C GLU A 8 27.24 42.40 -0.12
N SER A 9 27.50 41.91 1.09
CA SER A 9 28.32 40.71 1.31
C SER A 9 27.74 39.44 0.67
N ALA A 10 26.41 39.31 0.67
CA ALA A 10 25.71 38.17 0.07
C ALA A 10 25.68 38.32 -1.47
N ALA A 11 25.48 39.53 -1.98
CA ALA A 11 25.53 39.82 -3.40
C ALA A 11 26.90 39.52 -4.02
N ASN A 12 27.98 39.90 -3.34
CA ASN A 12 29.35 39.60 -3.80
C ASN A 12 29.60 38.10 -3.80
N LEU A 13 29.21 37.41 -2.73
CA LEU A 13 29.36 35.96 -2.65
C LEU A 13 28.54 35.23 -3.74
N TYR A 14 27.35 35.72 -4.06
CA TYR A 14 26.49 35.17 -5.12
C TYR A 14 27.17 35.20 -6.50
N VAL A 15 27.96 36.25 -6.79
CA VAL A 15 28.69 36.38 -8.07
C VAL A 15 29.99 35.59 -8.05
N ASP A 16 30.79 35.79 -7.01
CA ASP A 16 32.18 35.34 -6.94
C ASP A 16 32.27 33.84 -6.65
N ASN A 17 31.37 33.33 -5.81
CA ASN A 17 31.32 31.92 -5.44
C ASN A 17 29.87 31.46 -5.16
N PRO A 18 29.08 31.24 -6.24
CA PRO A 18 27.68 30.81 -6.12
C PRO A 18 27.50 29.56 -5.25
N LYS A 19 28.45 28.62 -5.25
CA LYS A 19 28.39 27.40 -4.44
C LYS A 19 28.45 27.72 -2.94
N GLU A 20 29.37 28.58 -2.55
CA GLU A 20 29.49 29.00 -1.15
C GLU A 20 28.32 29.87 -0.72
N PHE A 21 27.75 30.66 -1.63
CA PHE A 21 26.50 31.37 -1.37
C PHE A 21 25.38 30.39 -0.98
N ILE A 22 25.17 29.31 -1.75
CA ILE A 22 24.14 28.31 -1.43
C ILE A 22 24.45 27.58 -0.12
N ASN A 23 25.70 27.22 0.14
CA ASN A 23 26.09 26.60 1.41
C ASN A 23 25.75 27.50 2.62
N GLN A 24 25.89 28.82 2.46
CA GLN A 24 25.68 29.76 3.55
C GLN A 24 24.22 30.23 3.70
N TYR A 25 23.52 30.44 2.59
CA TYR A 25 22.20 31.11 2.56
C TYR A 25 21.06 30.24 2.01
N GLY A 26 21.36 29.03 1.52
CA GLY A 26 20.41 28.19 0.79
C GLY A 26 20.25 28.60 -0.68
N ASP A 27 19.46 27.82 -1.41
CA ASP A 27 19.08 28.04 -2.81
C ASP A 27 17.80 28.88 -2.96
N THR A 28 17.05 29.02 -1.88
CA THR A 28 15.79 29.76 -1.78
C THR A 28 15.77 30.65 -0.53
N PHE A 29 14.87 31.63 -0.51
CA PHE A 29 14.60 32.44 0.68
C PHE A 29 13.11 32.38 1.04
N VAL A 30 12.81 32.62 2.32
CA VAL A 30 11.43 32.71 2.82
C VAL A 30 10.80 34.01 2.32
N TYR A 31 9.90 33.90 1.34
CA TYR A 31 9.12 35.02 0.82
C TYR A 31 7.89 35.32 1.68
N GLY A 32 7.28 34.27 2.22
CA GLY A 32 6.09 34.37 3.04
C GLY A 32 6.01 33.23 4.04
N ILE A 33 5.23 33.45 5.10
CA ILE A 33 4.96 32.46 6.14
C ILE A 33 3.45 32.30 6.23
N ASN A 34 2.97 31.07 6.05
CA ASN A 34 1.58 30.71 6.30
C ASN A 34 1.46 30.26 7.77
N THR A 35 0.68 31.02 8.53
CA THR A 35 0.39 30.73 9.94
C THR A 35 -0.93 29.98 10.05
N GLY A 36 -0.96 28.96 10.91
CA GLY A 36 -2.09 28.06 11.09
C GLY A 36 -1.71 26.96 12.05
N GLY A 37 -1.92 25.70 11.69
CA GLY A 37 -1.40 24.60 12.47
C GLY A 37 -1.47 23.28 11.73
N GLU A 38 -0.75 22.31 12.27
CA GLU A 38 -0.74 20.94 11.79
C GLU A 38 -1.42 20.04 12.83
N TYR A 39 -2.29 19.13 12.37
CA TYR A 39 -2.95 18.15 13.21
C TYR A 39 -2.86 16.78 12.56
N ILE A 40 -2.18 15.86 13.23
CA ILE A 40 -1.99 14.48 12.78
C ILE A 40 -2.61 13.56 13.83
N GLY A 41 -3.65 12.84 13.42
CA GLY A 41 -4.26 11.77 14.19
C GLY A 41 -3.75 10.41 13.74
N ILE A 42 -3.17 9.64 14.66
CA ILE A 42 -2.68 8.28 14.42
C ILE A 42 -3.59 7.30 15.14
N LEU A 43 -4.16 6.35 14.40
CA LEU A 43 -4.97 5.27 14.95
C LEU A 43 -4.23 3.94 14.83
N GLU A 44 -3.97 3.32 15.98
CA GLU A 44 -3.41 1.98 16.10
C GLU A 44 -4.57 1.01 16.36
N ILE A 45 -4.93 0.19 15.37
CA ILE A 45 -5.97 -0.84 15.47
C ILE A 45 -5.30 -2.21 15.60
N SER A 46 -5.56 -2.92 16.71
CA SER A 46 -5.04 -4.27 16.92
C SER A 46 -6.05 -5.32 16.48
N SER A 47 -5.69 -6.15 15.50
CA SER A 47 -6.47 -7.34 15.07
C SER A 47 -5.55 -8.55 14.93
N SER A 48 -6.09 -9.75 15.20
CA SER A 48 -5.42 -11.04 14.96
C SER A 48 -5.71 -11.63 13.58
N ASN A 49 -6.58 -11.00 12.78
CA ASN A 49 -7.05 -11.50 11.48
C ASN A 49 -6.71 -10.53 10.33
N LYS A 50 -6.04 -11.04 9.29
CA LYS A 50 -5.59 -10.27 8.13
C LYS A 50 -6.73 -9.87 7.18
N GLU A 51 -7.71 -10.74 6.95
CA GLU A 51 -8.87 -10.44 6.11
C GLU A 51 -9.70 -9.32 6.77
N GLU A 52 -9.84 -9.39 8.09
CA GLU A 52 -10.49 -8.36 8.88
C GLU A 52 -9.71 -7.04 8.80
N PHE A 53 -8.39 -7.06 8.89
CA PHE A 53 -7.54 -5.88 8.70
C PHE A 53 -7.71 -5.25 7.30
N GLN A 54 -7.72 -6.05 6.23
CA GLN A 54 -7.89 -5.55 4.87
C GLN A 54 -9.28 -4.93 4.65
N ASN A 55 -10.33 -5.55 5.21
CA ASN A 55 -11.69 -5.00 5.17
C ASN A 55 -11.80 -3.69 5.95
N ILE A 56 -11.13 -3.57 7.09
CA ILE A 56 -11.06 -2.32 7.88
C ILE A 56 -10.34 -1.24 7.09
N GLN A 57 -9.17 -1.54 6.52
CA GLN A 57 -8.39 -0.59 5.73
C GLN A 57 -9.21 -0.06 4.55
N GLY A 58 -9.90 -0.95 3.81
CA GLY A 58 -10.80 -0.57 2.73
C GLY A 58 -11.97 0.30 3.19
N SER A 59 -12.60 -0.06 4.31
CA SER A 59 -13.73 0.68 4.88
C SER A 59 -13.33 2.07 5.35
N LEU A 60 -12.17 2.23 6.00
CA LEU A 60 -11.66 3.53 6.44
C LEU A 60 -11.25 4.40 5.25
N SER A 61 -10.56 3.83 4.26
CA SER A 61 -10.09 4.56 3.08
C SER A 61 -11.23 5.01 2.16
N ALA A 62 -12.34 4.26 2.10
CA ALA A 62 -13.51 4.63 1.32
C ALA A 62 -14.28 5.82 1.90
N GLN A 63 -14.11 6.09 3.19
CA GLN A 63 -14.91 7.08 3.93
C GLN A 63 -14.18 8.42 4.06
N VAL A 64 -12.88 8.44 3.79
CA VAL A 64 -12.05 9.64 3.85
C VAL A 64 -11.35 9.83 2.52
N ASN A 65 -11.75 10.88 1.80
CA ASN A 65 -10.96 11.36 0.67
C ASN A 65 -9.82 12.22 1.23
N TRP A 66 -8.58 11.69 1.22
CA TRP A 66 -7.43 12.33 1.87
C TRP A 66 -7.07 13.71 1.29
N ASP A 67 -7.53 14.02 0.07
CA ASP A 67 -7.25 15.31 -0.57
C ASP A 67 -8.17 16.45 -0.08
N VAL A 68 -9.35 16.16 0.49
CA VAL A 68 -10.28 17.17 1.01
C VAL A 68 -11.06 16.62 2.21
N ILE A 69 -10.56 16.86 3.42
CA ILE A 69 -11.27 16.53 4.65
C ILE A 69 -12.37 17.57 4.90
N THR A 70 -13.62 17.24 4.56
CA THR A 70 -14.79 18.06 4.89
C THR A 70 -15.37 17.67 6.25
N GLY A 71 -16.13 18.57 6.88
CA GLY A 71 -16.83 18.28 8.14
C GLY A 71 -17.91 17.18 8.04
N GLU A 72 -18.33 16.80 6.84
CA GLU A 72 -19.18 15.63 6.60
C GLU A 72 -18.36 14.33 6.54
N GLY A 73 -17.18 14.34 5.90
CA GLY A 73 -16.26 13.21 5.89
C GLY A 73 -15.71 12.83 7.27
N LEU A 74 -15.49 13.82 8.14
CA LEU A 74 -15.09 13.55 9.54
C LEU A 74 -16.20 12.91 10.37
N ARG A 75 -17.48 13.20 10.07
CA ARG A 75 -18.63 12.61 10.76
C ARG A 75 -18.91 11.17 10.31
N SER A 76 -18.80 10.87 9.01
CA SER A 76 -18.89 9.50 8.51
C SER A 76 -17.76 8.63 9.06
N PHE A 77 -16.54 9.16 9.11
CA PHE A 77 -15.39 8.53 9.73
C PHE A 77 -15.62 8.20 11.21
N GLY A 78 -16.20 9.13 11.98
CA GLY A 78 -16.56 8.88 13.38
C GLY A 78 -17.56 7.75 13.57
N THR A 79 -18.50 7.56 12.65
CA THR A 79 -19.47 6.46 12.70
C THR A 79 -18.78 5.11 12.51
N VAL A 80 -17.86 5.00 11.55
CA VAL A 80 -17.09 3.78 11.30
C VAL A 80 -16.20 3.44 12.50
N LEU A 81 -15.59 4.45 13.13
CA LEU A 81 -14.77 4.23 14.32
C LEU A 81 -15.56 3.72 15.52
N GLN A 82 -16.81 4.17 15.70
CA GLN A 82 -17.70 3.62 16.72
C GLN A 82 -17.94 2.13 16.51
N GLU A 83 -18.24 1.72 15.27
CA GLU A 83 -18.44 0.32 14.94
C GLU A 83 -17.18 -0.52 15.19
N LEU A 84 -16.00 0.01 14.84
CA LEU A 84 -14.73 -0.68 15.03
C LEU A 84 -14.34 -0.81 16.52
N LYS A 85 -14.63 0.20 17.35
CA LYS A 85 -14.39 0.13 18.81
C LYS A 85 -15.12 -1.03 19.47
N THR A 86 -16.28 -1.44 18.97
CA THR A 86 -17.02 -2.59 19.52
C THR A 86 -16.33 -3.93 19.24
N LYS A 87 -15.41 -3.97 18.26
CA LYS A 87 -14.77 -5.20 17.77
C LYS A 87 -13.26 -5.25 18.06
N PHE A 88 -12.60 -4.11 18.17
CA PHE A 88 -11.15 -4.03 18.28
C PHE A 88 -10.70 -3.15 19.43
N ASN A 89 -9.49 -3.43 19.91
CA ASN A 89 -8.75 -2.48 20.73
C ASN A 89 -8.12 -1.42 19.81
N ILE A 90 -8.54 -0.17 19.98
CA ILE A 90 -8.08 0.98 19.19
C ILE A 90 -7.42 1.97 20.12
N LYS A 91 -6.19 2.37 19.79
CA LYS A 91 -5.47 3.43 20.47
C LYS A 91 -5.31 4.62 19.53
N ALA A 92 -5.61 5.82 20.01
CA ALA A 92 -5.40 7.05 19.26
C ALA A 92 -4.26 7.88 19.87
N THR A 93 -3.42 8.43 19.01
CA THR A 93 -2.36 9.37 19.38
C THR A 93 -2.50 10.61 18.50
N VAL A 94 -2.41 11.79 19.11
CA VAL A 94 -2.41 13.05 18.37
C VAL A 94 -1.06 13.73 18.46
N MET A 95 -0.58 14.18 17.31
CA MET A 95 0.52 15.12 17.19
C MET A 95 -0.05 16.41 16.60
N ARG A 96 0.19 17.54 17.25
CA ARG A 96 -0.28 18.83 16.75
C ARG A 96 0.76 19.93 16.94
N GLN A 97 0.79 20.86 15.99
CA GLN A 97 1.57 22.10 16.07
C GLN A 97 0.63 23.28 15.87
N GLY A 98 0.70 24.28 16.76
CA GLY A 98 -0.35 25.29 16.89
C GLY A 98 -1.29 24.92 18.03
N THR A 99 -1.58 25.90 18.89
CA THR A 99 -2.12 25.75 20.26
C THR A 99 -1.21 24.98 21.24
N ASN A 100 -1.36 25.24 22.55
CA ASN A 100 -0.61 24.54 23.58
C ASN A 100 -1.06 23.07 23.69
N GLY A 101 -0.14 22.11 23.62
CA GLY A 101 -0.42 20.72 24.03
C GLY A 101 0.67 19.74 23.61
N GLU A 102 1.23 19.03 24.59
CA GLU A 102 2.03 17.82 24.37
C GLU A 102 1.18 16.70 23.73
N ALA A 103 1.84 15.65 23.23
CA ALA A 103 1.16 14.47 22.73
C ALA A 103 0.41 13.77 23.87
N ILE A 104 -0.92 13.83 23.84
CA ILE A 104 -1.78 13.23 24.86
C ILE A 104 -2.42 11.98 24.24
N PRO A 105 -2.34 10.80 24.89
CA PRO A 105 -3.21 9.68 24.56
C PRO A 105 -4.66 10.14 24.72
N ILE A 106 -5.43 10.11 23.64
CA ILE A 106 -6.83 10.54 23.67
C ILE A 106 -7.74 9.42 23.20
N GLU A 107 -9.01 9.53 23.55
CA GLU A 107 -10.03 8.67 22.97
C GLU A 107 -10.19 8.98 21.47
N PRO A 108 -10.39 7.96 20.61
CA PRO A 108 -10.62 8.15 19.18
C PRO A 108 -11.71 9.18 18.83
N GLU A 109 -12.77 9.30 19.63
CA GLU A 109 -13.82 10.30 19.43
C GLU A 109 -13.33 11.71 19.70
N GLN A 110 -12.51 11.87 20.75
CA GLN A 110 -11.89 13.13 21.07
C GLN A 110 -10.93 13.54 19.94
N MET A 111 -10.24 12.58 19.31
CA MET A 111 -9.38 12.85 18.16
C MET A 111 -10.14 13.47 16.99
N ILE A 112 -11.33 12.95 16.69
CA ILE A 112 -12.16 13.45 15.59
C ILE A 112 -12.76 14.80 15.96
N HIS A 113 -13.26 14.92 17.19
CA HIS A 113 -13.79 16.17 17.71
C HIS A 113 -12.74 17.29 17.64
N ASP A 114 -11.51 17.00 18.07
CA ASP A 114 -10.41 17.95 18.04
C ASP A 114 -10.02 18.30 16.60
N ALA A 115 -9.95 17.31 15.70
CA ALA A 115 -9.68 17.54 14.28
C ALA A 115 -10.70 18.49 13.62
N VAL A 116 -12.00 18.33 13.93
CA VAL A 116 -13.07 19.20 13.41
C VAL A 116 -12.92 20.64 13.91
N ASN A 117 -12.51 20.82 15.17
CA ASN A 117 -12.43 22.14 15.80
C ASN A 117 -11.07 22.81 15.63
N PHE A 118 -10.05 22.06 15.22
CA PHE A 118 -8.67 22.52 15.11
C PHE A 118 -8.49 23.75 14.20
N PRO A 119 -9.12 23.84 13.01
CA PRO A 119 -8.99 25.03 12.15
C PRO A 119 -9.36 26.34 12.86
N ASN A 120 -10.38 26.32 13.72
CA ASN A 120 -10.78 27.49 14.50
C ASN A 120 -9.77 27.80 15.61
N ALA A 121 -9.16 26.76 16.19
CA ALA A 121 -8.23 26.87 17.31
C ALA A 121 -6.88 27.50 16.92
N VAL A 122 -6.49 27.41 15.65
CA VAL A 122 -5.19 27.91 15.12
C VAL A 122 -5.29 29.24 14.37
N THR A 123 -6.34 30.03 14.65
CA THR A 123 -6.54 31.35 14.05
C THR A 123 -5.83 32.46 14.86
N GLY A 124 -5.46 33.55 14.17
CA GLY A 124 -4.86 34.74 14.79
C GLY A 124 -3.56 34.44 15.54
N ASN A 125 -3.46 34.90 16.79
CA ASN A 125 -2.25 34.76 17.61
C ASN A 125 -1.95 33.32 18.08
N ASN A 126 -2.88 32.38 17.85
CA ASN A 126 -2.70 30.96 18.18
C ASN A 126 -2.14 30.15 17.00
N GLY A 127 -1.98 30.80 15.83
CA GLY A 127 -1.40 30.20 14.65
C GLY A 127 0.11 30.00 14.81
N TYR A 128 0.56 28.80 14.49
CA TYR A 128 1.97 28.44 14.37
C TYR A 128 2.41 28.56 12.90
N PRO A 129 3.65 29.02 12.63
CA PRO A 129 4.24 28.96 11.29
C PRO A 129 4.37 27.50 10.83
N TYR A 130 3.39 27.00 10.07
CA TYR A 130 3.36 25.58 9.68
C TYR A 130 3.81 25.38 8.23
N SER A 131 3.80 26.44 7.41
CA SER A 131 4.27 26.39 6.02
C SER A 131 4.96 27.69 5.65
N VAL A 132 6.01 27.58 4.84
CA VAL A 132 6.76 28.72 4.29
C VAL A 132 6.64 28.72 2.78
N ILE A 133 6.49 29.90 2.20
CA ILE A 133 6.56 30.11 0.76
C ILE A 133 8.02 30.41 0.45
N LEU A 134 8.70 29.46 -0.19
CA LEU A 134 10.08 29.60 -0.63
C LEU A 134 10.11 30.13 -2.06
N VAL A 135 10.99 31.09 -2.31
CA VAL A 135 11.20 31.67 -3.64
C VAL A 135 12.68 31.58 -3.97
N PRO A 136 13.07 31.13 -5.18
CA PRO A 136 14.47 31.09 -5.57
C PRO A 136 15.04 32.51 -5.74
N TYR A 137 16.35 32.67 -5.50
CA TYR A 137 17.02 33.97 -5.61
C TYR A 137 16.99 34.56 -7.04
N ASN A 138 16.71 33.76 -8.07
CA ASN A 138 16.58 34.25 -9.45
C ASN A 138 15.27 35.03 -9.73
N HIS A 139 14.34 35.07 -8.77
CA HIS A 139 13.07 35.81 -8.87
C HIS A 139 13.14 37.24 -8.32
N ILE A 140 14.28 37.66 -7.76
CA ILE A 140 14.52 39.03 -7.29
C ILE A 140 15.64 39.67 -8.11
N PRO A 141 15.72 41.02 -8.24
CA PRO A 141 16.84 41.64 -8.93
C PRO A 141 18.17 41.25 -8.27
N HIS A 142 19.04 40.54 -8.98
CA HIS A 142 20.33 40.10 -8.45
C HIS A 142 21.44 40.30 -9.50
N PRO A 143 22.71 40.34 -9.09
CA PRO A 143 23.84 40.36 -10.01
C PRO A 143 23.87 39.08 -10.87
N SER A 144 24.30 39.17 -12.14
CA SER A 144 24.42 37.99 -13.01
C SER A 144 25.49 37.03 -12.47
N ALA A 145 25.12 35.77 -12.24
CA ALA A 145 26.02 34.70 -11.84
C ALA A 145 25.89 33.50 -12.81
N PRO A 146 26.89 32.61 -12.90
CA PRO A 146 26.75 31.35 -13.61
C PRO A 146 25.55 30.55 -13.05
N PRO A 147 24.71 29.93 -13.90
CA PRO A 147 23.57 29.17 -13.40
C PRO A 147 24.04 27.96 -12.59
N LEU A 148 23.54 27.82 -11.37
CA LEU A 148 23.66 26.60 -10.58
C LEU A 148 22.43 25.75 -10.81
N ASN A 149 22.63 24.50 -11.26
CA ASN A 149 21.53 23.58 -11.52
C ASN A 149 21.19 22.76 -10.27
N VAL A 150 20.71 23.44 -9.23
CA VAL A 150 20.32 22.80 -7.95
C VAL A 150 18.96 22.11 -8.08
N ASP A 151 18.08 22.59 -8.96
CA ASP A 151 16.79 21.95 -9.26
C ASP A 151 17.00 20.51 -9.75
N ASN A 152 17.98 20.28 -10.63
CA ASN A 152 18.34 18.93 -11.09
C ASN A 152 18.81 18.00 -9.95
N GLN A 153 19.46 18.54 -8.92
CA GLN A 153 19.84 17.74 -7.75
C GLN A 153 18.61 17.25 -6.99
N SER A 154 17.64 18.13 -6.71
CA SER A 154 16.38 17.79 -6.04
C SER A 154 15.57 16.76 -6.85
N GLU A 155 15.39 16.97 -8.15
CA GLU A 155 14.66 16.04 -9.02
C GLU A 155 15.30 14.64 -9.07
N ILE A 156 16.64 14.58 -9.17
CA ILE A 156 17.37 13.31 -9.19
C ILE A 156 17.27 12.61 -7.83
N LEU A 157 17.43 13.32 -6.72
CA LEU A 157 17.31 12.76 -5.38
C LEU A 157 15.90 12.21 -5.10
N GLU A 158 14.85 12.93 -5.52
CA GLU A 158 13.47 12.47 -5.39
C GLU A 158 13.25 11.17 -6.18
N LYS A 159 13.73 11.12 -7.43
CA LYS A 159 13.61 9.92 -8.27
C LYS A 159 14.38 8.72 -7.69
N LEU A 160 15.59 8.94 -7.15
CA LEU A 160 16.36 7.93 -6.44
C LEU A 160 15.64 7.44 -5.18
N GLY A 161 15.02 8.36 -4.42
CA GLY A 161 14.19 8.04 -3.26
C GLY A 161 13.01 7.13 -3.61
N ASN A 162 12.26 7.49 -4.65
CA ASN A 162 11.13 6.71 -5.16
C ASN A 162 11.53 5.29 -5.60
N TRP A 163 12.67 5.15 -6.29
CA TRP A 163 13.19 3.83 -6.63
C TRP A 163 13.60 3.04 -5.40
N ARG A 164 14.34 3.66 -4.47
CA ARG A 164 14.79 3.01 -3.24
C ARG A 164 13.61 2.44 -2.45
N GLU A 165 12.53 3.20 -2.32
CA GLU A 165 11.32 2.75 -1.62
C GLU A 165 10.70 1.51 -2.27
N GLN A 166 10.54 1.52 -3.61
CA GLN A 166 10.01 0.36 -4.35
C GLN A 166 10.86 -0.90 -4.13
N PHE A 167 12.18 -0.77 -4.21
CA PHE A 167 13.09 -1.89 -3.99
C PHE A 167 13.06 -2.38 -2.54
N ILE A 168 13.02 -1.49 -1.53
CA ILE A 168 12.91 -1.87 -0.12
C ILE A 168 11.60 -2.61 0.14
N ASN A 169 10.49 -2.09 -0.36
CA ASN A 169 9.18 -2.72 -0.21
C ASN A 169 9.17 -4.14 -0.79
N PHE A 170 9.76 -4.32 -1.98
CA PHE A 170 9.86 -5.64 -2.59
C PHE A 170 10.85 -6.57 -1.84
N GLN A 171 11.98 -6.03 -1.39
CA GLN A 171 12.95 -6.76 -0.57
C GLN A 171 12.31 -7.29 0.73
N ASN A 172 11.47 -6.48 1.38
CA ASN A 172 10.71 -6.86 2.57
C ASN A 172 9.74 -8.02 2.28
N ASN A 173 9.06 -8.00 1.12
CA ASN A 173 8.19 -9.11 0.70
C ASN A 173 8.97 -10.42 0.50
N LEU A 174 10.13 -10.36 -0.16
CA LEU A 174 11.00 -11.53 -0.35
C LEU A 174 11.53 -12.06 1.00
N SER A 175 12.01 -11.16 1.86
CA SER A 175 12.46 -11.50 3.22
C SER A 175 11.35 -12.17 4.02
N TYR A 176 10.12 -11.66 3.93
CA TYR A 176 8.97 -12.26 4.58
C TYR A 176 8.74 -13.70 4.12
N VAL A 177 8.80 -13.97 2.81
CA VAL A 177 8.66 -15.32 2.25
C VAL A 177 9.77 -16.25 2.75
N ILE A 178 11.02 -15.79 2.71
CA ILE A 178 12.21 -16.54 3.16
C ILE A 178 12.06 -16.95 4.64
N ASN A 179 11.59 -16.03 5.48
CA ASN A 179 11.47 -16.22 6.92
C ASN A 179 10.17 -16.92 7.37
N ASN A 180 9.19 -17.08 6.47
CA ASN A 180 7.86 -17.64 6.79
C ASN A 180 7.46 -18.81 5.88
N GLN A 181 8.40 -19.66 5.49
CA GLN A 181 8.20 -20.73 4.48
C GLN A 181 6.97 -21.63 4.73
N ARG A 182 6.56 -21.85 5.97
CA ARG A 182 5.35 -22.63 6.29
C ARG A 182 4.07 -22.02 5.69
N GLN A 183 4.04 -20.70 5.51
CA GLN A 183 2.95 -19.96 4.88
C GLN A 183 3.07 -19.91 3.35
N PHE A 184 4.14 -20.47 2.79
CA PHE A 184 4.44 -20.47 1.36
C PHE A 184 5.02 -21.84 0.95
N PRO A 185 4.25 -22.93 0.99
CA PRO A 185 4.74 -24.26 0.67
C PRO A 185 5.31 -24.36 -0.76
N ASP A 186 4.80 -23.57 -1.71
CA ASP A 186 5.34 -23.48 -3.08
C ASP A 186 6.66 -22.69 -3.16
N ALA A 187 7.00 -21.90 -2.13
CA ALA A 187 8.28 -21.19 -2.07
C ALA A 187 9.47 -22.14 -1.99
N ALA A 188 9.30 -23.32 -1.39
CA ALA A 188 10.39 -24.28 -1.20
C ALA A 188 11.07 -24.66 -2.52
N GLN A 189 10.30 -24.76 -3.61
CA GLN A 189 10.81 -25.08 -4.94
C GLN A 189 11.55 -23.92 -5.62
N ASN A 190 11.34 -22.68 -5.15
CA ASN A 190 11.89 -21.46 -5.73
C ASN A 190 12.76 -20.67 -4.73
N LEU A 191 13.07 -21.23 -3.57
CA LEU A 191 13.72 -20.50 -2.48
C LEU A 191 15.10 -19.95 -2.89
N GLU A 192 15.85 -20.73 -3.68
CA GLU A 192 17.13 -20.29 -4.25
C GLU A 192 16.95 -19.06 -5.14
N LYS A 193 15.99 -19.09 -6.07
CA LYS A 193 15.68 -17.96 -6.97
C LYS A 193 15.18 -16.73 -6.20
N ILE A 194 14.37 -16.94 -5.16
CA ILE A 194 13.87 -15.86 -4.28
C ILE A 194 15.03 -15.21 -3.54
N THR A 195 15.97 -16.02 -3.03
CA THR A 195 17.17 -15.53 -2.32
C THR A 195 18.12 -14.81 -3.27
N GLU A 196 18.34 -15.34 -4.47
CA GLU A 196 19.12 -14.68 -5.52
C GLU A 196 18.51 -13.33 -5.90
N ARG A 197 17.18 -13.27 -6.06
CA ARG A 197 16.45 -12.03 -6.35
C ARG A 197 16.61 -11.02 -5.20
N TYR A 198 16.53 -11.46 -3.95
CA TYR A 198 16.73 -10.62 -2.77
C TYR A 198 18.12 -9.96 -2.80
N ASN A 199 19.17 -10.72 -3.12
CA ASN A 199 20.54 -10.21 -3.20
C ASN A 199 20.69 -9.21 -4.34
N LYS A 200 20.17 -9.51 -5.55
CA LYS A 200 20.20 -8.56 -6.68
C LYS A 200 19.50 -7.25 -6.36
N ILE A 201 18.39 -7.29 -5.62
CA ILE A 201 17.71 -6.08 -5.15
C ILE A 201 18.57 -5.29 -4.16
N SER A 202 19.27 -5.97 -3.25
CA SER A 202 20.22 -5.31 -2.36
C SER A 202 21.34 -4.59 -3.11
N ASP A 203 21.80 -5.16 -4.22
CA ASP A 203 22.79 -4.51 -5.09
C ASP A 203 22.21 -3.27 -5.77
N GLU A 204 20.98 -3.31 -6.29
CA GLU A 204 20.31 -2.13 -6.86
C GLU A 204 20.09 -1.03 -5.82
N ILE A 205 19.67 -1.37 -4.60
CA ILE A 205 19.55 -0.42 -3.49
C ILE A 205 20.91 0.25 -3.20
N SER A 206 21.99 -0.53 -3.20
CA SER A 206 23.35 -0.02 -2.95
C SER A 206 23.80 0.95 -4.04
N LYS A 207 23.47 0.68 -5.32
CA LYS A 207 23.71 1.62 -6.43
C LYS A 207 22.93 2.91 -6.23
N ILE A 208 21.65 2.83 -5.89
CA ILE A 208 20.80 4.01 -5.66
C ILE A 208 21.38 4.86 -4.52
N VAL A 209 21.72 4.26 -3.39
CA VAL A 209 22.27 4.97 -2.21
C VAL A 209 23.62 5.62 -2.55
N THR A 210 24.51 4.91 -3.26
CA THR A 210 25.82 5.46 -3.65
C THR A 210 25.65 6.69 -4.54
N ASN A 211 24.77 6.64 -5.54
CA ASN A 211 24.54 7.78 -6.42
C ASN A 211 23.82 8.93 -5.72
N ALA A 212 22.86 8.62 -4.84
CA ALA A 212 22.19 9.63 -4.03
C ALA A 212 23.18 10.38 -3.14
N ASN A 213 24.10 9.65 -2.49
CA ASN A 213 25.13 10.27 -1.64
C ASN A 213 26.10 11.14 -2.45
N SER A 214 26.57 10.67 -3.61
CA SER A 214 27.40 11.50 -4.50
C SER A 214 26.66 12.77 -4.93
N CYS A 215 25.43 12.61 -5.42
CA CYS A 215 24.57 13.73 -5.84
C CYS A 215 24.31 14.70 -4.69
N PHE A 216 24.06 14.22 -3.47
CA PHE A 216 23.84 15.06 -2.29
C PHE A 216 25.08 15.87 -1.90
N LEU A 217 26.26 15.26 -1.94
CA LEU A 217 27.52 15.93 -1.62
C LEU A 217 28.00 16.89 -2.73
N ASP A 218 27.65 16.59 -3.97
CA ASP A 218 28.04 17.37 -5.14
C ASP A 218 26.92 17.37 -6.21
N TYR A 219 26.22 18.49 -6.33
CA TYR A 219 25.12 18.68 -7.29
C TYR A 219 25.56 18.47 -8.75
N THR A 220 26.85 18.59 -9.05
CA THR A 220 27.38 18.36 -10.41
C THR A 220 27.56 16.88 -10.74
N SER A 221 27.58 16.01 -9.72
CA SER A 221 27.68 14.56 -9.85
C SER A 221 26.32 13.85 -9.97
N CYS A 222 25.23 14.62 -9.92
CA CYS A 222 23.88 14.09 -9.98
C CYS A 222 23.59 13.43 -11.32
N SER A 223 23.37 12.11 -11.26
CA SER A 223 23.01 11.29 -12.41
C SER A 223 22.13 10.13 -11.97
N LEU A 224 21.28 9.65 -12.88
CA LEU A 224 20.49 8.45 -12.65
C LEU A 224 21.34 7.22 -13.01
N PRO A 225 21.57 6.29 -12.07
CA PRO A 225 22.18 5.01 -12.41
C PRO A 225 21.28 4.19 -13.32
N HIS A 226 21.89 3.27 -14.06
CA HIS A 226 21.15 2.19 -14.69
C HIS A 226 20.65 1.23 -13.60
N ILE A 227 19.32 1.12 -13.49
CA ILE A 227 18.64 0.28 -12.49
C ILE A 227 17.81 -0.79 -13.19
N ASN A 228 17.88 -2.01 -12.68
CA ASN A 228 17.09 -3.13 -13.21
C ASN A 228 15.69 -3.21 -12.54
N LEU A 229 14.72 -2.51 -13.14
CA LEU A 229 13.33 -2.51 -12.66
C LEU A 229 12.59 -3.85 -12.85
N GLU A 230 13.07 -4.75 -13.73
CA GLU A 230 12.47 -6.09 -13.90
C GLU A 230 12.61 -6.95 -12.63
N LEU A 231 13.51 -6.57 -11.73
CA LEU A 231 13.66 -7.22 -10.44
C LEU A 231 12.41 -7.08 -9.55
N LEU A 232 11.56 -6.08 -9.80
CA LEU A 232 10.32 -5.80 -9.07
C LEU A 232 9.11 -6.61 -9.56
N ASP A 233 9.29 -7.56 -10.48
CA ASP A 233 8.21 -8.42 -10.96
C ASP A 233 7.63 -9.31 -9.84
N GLN A 234 6.36 -9.07 -9.51
CA GLN A 234 5.63 -9.78 -8.45
C GLN A 234 5.40 -11.26 -8.76
N LYS A 235 5.57 -11.73 -10.00
CA LYS A 235 5.38 -13.15 -10.36
C LYS A 235 6.30 -14.12 -9.60
N ILE A 236 7.41 -13.64 -9.06
CA ILE A 236 8.32 -14.47 -8.25
C ILE A 236 7.78 -14.71 -6.83
N LEU A 237 6.85 -13.89 -6.36
CA LEU A 237 6.30 -14.01 -5.01
C LEU A 237 5.29 -15.19 -4.98
N PRO A 238 5.52 -16.21 -4.15
CA PRO A 238 4.61 -17.33 -4.03
C PRO A 238 3.32 -16.91 -3.33
N MET A 239 2.24 -17.63 -3.61
CA MET A 239 0.96 -17.38 -2.96
C MET A 239 1.06 -17.72 -1.46
N ARG A 240 0.67 -16.76 -0.62
CA ARG A 240 0.57 -16.97 0.83
C ARG A 240 -0.64 -17.83 1.14
N ILE A 241 -0.49 -18.78 2.04
CA ILE A 241 -1.58 -19.57 2.59
C ILE A 241 -1.69 -19.35 4.11
N GLU A 242 -2.92 -19.27 4.61
CA GLU A 242 -3.19 -19.15 6.05
C GLU A 242 -3.13 -20.52 6.74
N LYS A 243 -3.60 -21.55 6.05
CA LYS A 243 -3.67 -22.93 6.54
C LYS A 243 -3.58 -23.91 5.39
N ILE A 244 -2.77 -24.96 5.55
CA ILE A 244 -2.79 -26.09 4.62
C ILE A 244 -4.07 -26.89 4.90
N LEU A 245 -5.07 -26.73 4.03
CA LEU A 245 -6.28 -27.53 4.05
C LEU A 245 -6.11 -28.76 3.12
N PRO A 246 -6.54 -29.96 3.56
CA PRO A 246 -6.54 -31.16 2.73
C PRO A 246 -7.71 -31.10 1.74
N LEU A 247 -7.55 -30.27 0.71
CA LEU A 247 -8.53 -30.03 -0.35
C LEU A 247 -8.24 -30.84 -1.63
N GLY A 248 -7.14 -31.60 -1.70
CA GLY A 248 -6.68 -32.19 -2.96
C GLY A 248 -6.14 -31.14 -3.94
N THR A 249 -5.89 -31.55 -5.19
CA THR A 249 -5.34 -30.71 -6.27
C THR A 249 -6.32 -30.48 -7.42
N THR A 250 -7.18 -31.46 -7.72
CA THR A 250 -8.21 -31.32 -8.76
C THR A 250 -9.53 -31.89 -8.28
N TRP A 251 -10.63 -31.23 -8.64
CA TRP A 251 -11.99 -31.68 -8.39
C TRP A 251 -12.69 -31.90 -9.72
N PHE A 252 -13.28 -33.08 -9.89
CA PHE A 252 -14.18 -33.37 -11.01
C PHE A 252 -15.61 -33.27 -10.53
N GLU A 253 -16.30 -32.22 -10.96
CA GLU A 253 -17.61 -31.80 -10.49
C GLU A 253 -18.70 -32.06 -11.53
N GLN A 254 -19.93 -32.30 -11.08
CA GLN A 254 -21.12 -32.50 -11.89
C GLN A 254 -22.33 -31.79 -11.28
N GLU A 255 -22.97 -30.91 -12.07
CA GLU A 255 -24.19 -30.18 -11.72
C GLU A 255 -25.09 -30.01 -12.94
N ALA A 256 -26.39 -30.27 -12.85
CA ALA A 256 -27.38 -29.92 -13.89
C ALA A 256 -26.98 -30.25 -15.36
N GLY A 257 -26.22 -31.33 -15.56
CA GLY A 257 -25.68 -31.77 -16.86
C GLY A 257 -24.35 -31.11 -17.30
N TRP A 258 -23.80 -30.19 -16.51
CA TRP A 258 -22.44 -29.67 -16.63
C TRP A 258 -21.45 -30.62 -15.97
N ASN A 259 -20.24 -30.68 -16.54
CA ASN A 259 -19.08 -31.30 -15.93
C ASN A 259 -18.02 -30.23 -15.68
N GLY A 260 -17.67 -30.02 -14.41
CA GLY A 260 -16.64 -29.10 -13.95
C GLY A 260 -15.29 -29.78 -13.73
N THR A 261 -14.22 -29.10 -14.10
CA THR A 261 -12.85 -29.40 -13.63
C THR A 261 -12.36 -28.20 -12.86
N TRP A 262 -12.07 -28.37 -11.57
CA TRP A 262 -11.53 -27.33 -10.70
C TRP A 262 -10.10 -27.66 -10.31
N THR A 263 -9.15 -26.83 -10.69
CA THR A 263 -7.72 -27.05 -10.46
C THR A 263 -7.20 -26.08 -9.41
N ARG A 264 -6.60 -26.60 -8.34
CA ARG A 264 -6.07 -25.80 -7.23
C ARG A 264 -4.86 -25.00 -7.66
N ARG A 265 -4.79 -23.74 -7.23
CA ARG A 265 -3.59 -22.90 -7.36
C ARG A 265 -2.64 -23.23 -6.21
N GLY A 266 -1.66 -24.11 -6.47
CA GLY A 266 -0.68 -24.53 -5.47
C GLY A 266 -1.35 -25.15 -4.25
N TRP A 267 -1.03 -24.66 -3.05
CA TRP A 267 -1.66 -25.11 -1.79
C TRP A 267 -2.73 -24.16 -1.23
N SER A 268 -3.17 -23.17 -2.00
CA SER A 268 -4.18 -22.19 -1.56
C SER A 268 -5.57 -22.80 -1.43
N ASN A 269 -6.55 -22.06 -0.92
CA ASN A 269 -7.96 -22.40 -1.06
C ASN A 269 -8.55 -21.92 -2.40
N ILE A 270 -7.73 -21.42 -3.33
CA ILE A 270 -8.17 -20.87 -4.61
C ILE A 270 -8.05 -21.92 -5.72
N PHE A 271 -9.10 -22.07 -6.52
CA PHE A 271 -9.15 -22.97 -7.67
C PHE A 271 -9.58 -22.23 -8.93
N ASP A 272 -8.96 -22.57 -10.05
CA ASP A 272 -9.44 -22.24 -11.39
C ASP A 272 -10.43 -23.29 -11.84
N ALA A 273 -11.64 -22.86 -12.20
CA ALA A 273 -12.72 -23.77 -12.57
C ALA A 273 -13.13 -23.57 -14.02
N ARG A 274 -13.41 -24.68 -14.70
CA ARG A 274 -14.02 -24.72 -16.03
C ARG A 274 -15.13 -25.75 -16.09
N TRP A 275 -16.31 -25.36 -16.53
CA TRP A 275 -17.47 -26.23 -16.76
C TRP A 275 -17.76 -26.37 -18.24
N ILE A 276 -18.09 -27.60 -18.65
CA ILE A 276 -18.43 -27.95 -20.03
C ILE A 276 -19.77 -28.68 -20.05
N LYS A 277 -20.65 -28.29 -20.97
CA LYS A 277 -21.93 -28.95 -21.25
C LYS A 277 -22.16 -28.98 -22.75
N LEU A 278 -22.58 -30.14 -23.26
CA LEU A 278 -22.76 -30.32 -24.70
C LEU A 278 -23.81 -29.34 -25.24
N GLY A 279 -23.43 -28.58 -26.27
CA GLY A 279 -24.29 -27.57 -26.90
C GLY A 279 -24.34 -26.22 -26.21
N GLU A 280 -23.63 -26.04 -25.10
CA GLU A 280 -23.52 -24.77 -24.37
C GLU A 280 -22.10 -24.19 -24.47
N THR A 281 -21.95 -22.90 -24.17
CA THR A 281 -20.62 -22.28 -24.09
C THR A 281 -19.96 -22.65 -22.77
N ASP A 282 -18.67 -23.00 -22.81
CA ASP A 282 -17.90 -23.27 -21.60
C ASP A 282 -17.95 -22.09 -20.63
N VAL A 283 -18.02 -22.41 -19.34
CA VAL A 283 -18.02 -21.41 -18.28
C VAL A 283 -16.73 -21.53 -17.48
N THR A 284 -16.11 -20.40 -17.14
CA THR A 284 -14.91 -20.35 -16.29
C THR A 284 -15.14 -19.44 -15.11
N ALA A 285 -14.56 -19.76 -13.96
CA ALA A 285 -14.62 -18.91 -12.76
C ALA A 285 -13.43 -19.17 -11.84
N VAL A 286 -13.31 -18.35 -10.79
CA VAL A 286 -12.40 -18.57 -9.67
C VAL A 286 -13.21 -19.03 -8.47
N LEU A 287 -12.77 -20.10 -7.81
CA LEU A 287 -13.41 -20.65 -6.61
C LEU A 287 -12.53 -20.42 -5.39
N THR A 288 -13.13 -20.06 -4.26
CA THR A 288 -12.52 -20.13 -2.93
C THR A 288 -13.16 -21.27 -2.14
N ILE A 289 -12.40 -22.32 -1.83
CA ILE A 289 -12.87 -23.55 -1.17
C ILE A 289 -12.39 -23.59 0.29
N ASN A 290 -13.31 -23.45 1.23
CA ASN A 290 -13.03 -23.59 2.66
C ASN A 290 -13.56 -24.91 3.20
N ARG A 291 -12.89 -25.47 4.21
CA ARG A 291 -13.24 -26.74 4.83
C ARG A 291 -13.20 -26.65 6.35
N ILE A 292 -14.28 -27.09 6.98
CA ILE A 292 -14.37 -27.32 8.43
C ILE A 292 -14.84 -28.77 8.61
N ASP A 293 -13.97 -29.62 9.15
CA ASP A 293 -14.19 -31.06 9.31
C ASP A 293 -14.58 -31.77 8.01
N ASN A 294 -15.83 -32.21 7.88
CA ASN A 294 -16.38 -32.84 6.68
C ASN A 294 -17.22 -31.89 5.84
N LYS A 295 -17.35 -30.60 6.20
CA LYS A 295 -18.14 -29.62 5.48
C LYS A 295 -17.28 -28.70 4.63
N PHE A 296 -17.77 -28.39 3.45
CA PHE A 296 -17.17 -27.46 2.50
C PHE A 296 -18.10 -26.27 2.25
N VAL A 297 -17.49 -25.09 2.15
CA VAL A 297 -18.13 -23.86 1.67
C VAL A 297 -17.28 -23.37 0.51
N ILE A 298 -17.92 -23.13 -0.63
CA ILE A 298 -17.23 -22.75 -1.87
C ILE A 298 -17.88 -21.50 -2.44
N ASN A 299 -17.07 -20.47 -2.66
CA ASN A 299 -17.53 -19.24 -3.29
C ASN A 299 -16.99 -19.19 -4.72
N ARG A 300 -17.89 -19.29 -5.70
CA ARG A 300 -17.60 -19.09 -7.12
C ARG A 300 -17.79 -17.63 -7.46
N ARG A 301 -16.73 -16.98 -7.93
CA ARG A 301 -16.71 -15.56 -8.28
C ARG A 301 -16.05 -15.33 -9.64
N ASN A 302 -16.35 -14.18 -10.24
CA ASN A 302 -15.84 -13.78 -11.56
C ASN A 302 -16.20 -14.81 -12.64
N SER A 303 -17.42 -15.33 -12.59
CA SER A 303 -17.90 -16.29 -13.57
C SER A 303 -18.04 -15.65 -14.96
N SER A 304 -17.56 -16.31 -16.01
CA SER A 304 -17.56 -15.78 -17.39
C SER A 304 -18.96 -15.57 -17.97
N ASP A 305 -19.97 -16.22 -17.40
CA ASP A 305 -21.39 -16.06 -17.72
C ASP A 305 -22.10 -15.03 -16.83
N GLY A 306 -21.39 -14.38 -15.90
CA GLY A 306 -21.91 -13.46 -14.89
C GLY A 306 -22.75 -14.12 -13.79
N ASN A 307 -22.72 -15.46 -13.67
CA ASN A 307 -23.48 -16.22 -12.68
C ASN A 307 -22.60 -16.69 -11.53
N ASP A 308 -22.39 -15.82 -10.54
CA ASP A 308 -21.68 -16.19 -9.32
C ASP A 308 -22.55 -17.08 -8.42
N CYS A 309 -21.89 -17.98 -7.68
CA CYS A 309 -22.58 -19.01 -6.90
C CYS A 309 -21.91 -19.30 -5.56
N ASP A 310 -22.70 -19.73 -4.59
CA ASP A 310 -22.24 -20.24 -3.31
C ASP A 310 -22.64 -21.71 -3.19
N TYR A 311 -21.64 -22.58 -3.02
CA TYR A 311 -21.84 -24.01 -2.82
C TYR A 311 -21.62 -24.38 -1.36
N THR A 312 -22.37 -25.36 -0.92
CA THR A 312 -22.12 -26.11 0.31
C THR A 312 -21.98 -27.59 -0.04
N GLY A 313 -21.10 -28.29 0.66
CA GLY A 313 -20.86 -29.71 0.40
C GLY A 313 -20.47 -30.46 1.66
N THR A 314 -20.71 -31.77 1.67
CA THR A 314 -20.25 -32.68 2.73
C THR A 314 -19.40 -33.79 2.11
N LEU A 315 -18.22 -34.04 2.70
CA LEU A 315 -17.37 -35.17 2.34
C LEU A 315 -18.07 -36.47 2.74
N THR A 316 -18.23 -37.37 1.78
CA THR A 316 -18.81 -38.69 2.04
C THR A 316 -17.80 -39.61 2.75
N SER A 317 -18.28 -40.75 3.22
CA SER A 317 -17.47 -41.73 3.96
C SER A 317 -16.29 -42.31 3.17
N ASP A 318 -16.29 -42.19 1.83
CA ASP A 318 -15.16 -42.61 0.98
C ASP A 318 -13.94 -41.68 1.09
N GLY A 319 -14.08 -40.53 1.76
CA GLY A 319 -13.04 -39.53 1.95
C GLY A 319 -12.63 -38.78 0.67
N LYS A 320 -13.33 -38.97 -0.45
CA LYS A 320 -12.98 -38.41 -1.77
C LYS A 320 -14.14 -37.72 -2.47
N THR A 321 -15.37 -38.16 -2.23
CA THR A 321 -16.56 -37.59 -2.86
C THR A 321 -17.13 -36.50 -1.97
N VAL A 322 -17.52 -35.37 -2.57
CA VAL A 322 -18.28 -34.31 -1.93
C VAL A 322 -19.62 -34.19 -2.62
N THR A 323 -20.69 -34.09 -1.83
CA THR A 323 -22.06 -33.86 -2.34
C THR A 323 -22.68 -32.70 -1.58
N GLY A 324 -23.50 -31.89 -2.25
CA GLY A 324 -24.30 -30.89 -1.57
C GLY A 324 -25.11 -30.05 -2.53
N ASP A 325 -25.37 -28.81 -2.13
CA ASP A 325 -26.24 -27.88 -2.83
C ASP A 325 -25.51 -26.59 -3.16
N TYR A 326 -25.93 -25.92 -4.23
CA TYR A 326 -25.45 -24.60 -4.58
C TYR A 326 -26.59 -23.64 -4.85
N LYS A 327 -26.30 -22.36 -4.65
CA LYS A 327 -27.18 -21.26 -4.99
C LYS A 327 -26.40 -20.24 -5.81
N CYS A 328 -26.88 -19.98 -7.02
CA CYS A 328 -26.33 -18.94 -7.88
C CYS A 328 -27.20 -17.69 -7.85
N ILE A 329 -26.71 -16.61 -8.45
CA ILE A 329 -27.54 -15.44 -8.80
C ILE A 329 -28.76 -15.91 -9.60
N ARG A 330 -28.56 -16.85 -10.53
CA ARG A 330 -29.61 -17.50 -11.33
C ARG A 330 -29.61 -19.01 -11.09
N GLY A 331 -30.59 -19.49 -10.32
CA GLY A 331 -30.83 -20.91 -10.08
C GLY A 331 -30.05 -21.50 -8.92
N GLY A 332 -30.15 -22.82 -8.77
CA GLY A 332 -29.52 -23.58 -7.69
C GLY A 332 -30.07 -25.00 -7.64
N THR A 333 -29.21 -25.97 -7.41
CA THR A 333 -29.59 -27.38 -7.27
C THR A 333 -28.49 -28.16 -6.55
N THR A 334 -28.59 -29.48 -6.55
CA THR A 334 -27.58 -30.39 -6.03
C THR A 334 -26.39 -30.51 -6.98
N TRP A 335 -25.21 -30.70 -6.41
CA TRP A 335 -23.97 -30.98 -7.14
C TRP A 335 -23.19 -32.11 -6.46
N LYS A 336 -22.24 -32.70 -7.19
CA LYS A 336 -21.31 -33.71 -6.68
C LYS A 336 -19.93 -33.49 -7.28
N ALA A 337 -18.88 -33.67 -6.49
CA ALA A 337 -17.52 -33.72 -7.00
C ALA A 337 -16.69 -34.87 -6.42
N THR A 338 -15.66 -35.26 -7.16
CA THR A 338 -14.61 -36.20 -6.71
C THR A 338 -13.29 -35.47 -6.59
N ILE A 339 -12.65 -35.57 -5.41
CA ILE A 339 -11.36 -34.96 -5.10
C ILE A 339 -10.22 -35.90 -5.51
N THR A 340 -9.23 -35.38 -6.23
CA THR A 340 -7.94 -36.05 -6.48
C THR A 340 -6.82 -35.39 -5.69
N GLN A 341 -5.80 -36.18 -5.35
CA GLN A 341 -4.58 -35.72 -4.66
C GLN A 341 -3.55 -35.25 -5.68
#